data_AF-A0A7W7SZ86-F1
#
_entry.id   AF-A0A7W7SZ86-F1
#
_cell.length_a   1.000
_cell.length_b   1.000
_cell.length_c   1.000
_cell.angle_alpha   90.00
_cell.angle_beta   90.00
_cell.angle_gamma   90.00
#
_symmetry.space_group_name_H-M   'P 1'
#
loop_
_entity.id
_entity.type
_entity.pdbx_description
1 polymer ?
#
loop_
_entity_poly.entity_id
_entity_poly.type
_entity_poly.pdbx_seq_one_letter_code
_entity_poly.pdbx_strand_id
1 'polypeptide(L)'
;MSDDATDHYADLLDNGPLPDEALCLTAVRGLSVDEALRRYGGFRSARTETLRDAGRYSLDAYPDELSLVVADEVDGWVLLAHDNGWEGASTEVLARLSTGTTAAVAYWNVDFDSSLAVAVDGRVHAFEFIVGESTDDPVLGPYLDGLDFEDAERMCAASLAFVERVSGVRLTDEWIRAPHPVSAVADDLCFTGPTGWTSTAAPELVGRPVDAAVDWACQAAGIRVDDDHPPVVDLYLRALEAQWARCLPADPDAPKVRRLQDQVRRRNADKSIERALFARAHAVSAIEGLRAGNVDRVLYNACQVDPARWPELRALLGR
;
A
#
# COMPACT_ATOMS: atom_id res chain seq x y z
N MET A 1 -19.35 -6.81 26.40
CA MET A 1 -18.00 -6.26 26.13
C MET A 1 -17.92 -5.59 24.75
N SER A 2 -18.99 -5.60 23.93
CA SER A 2 -19.00 -4.88 22.64
C SER A 2 -18.98 -3.37 22.80
N ASP A 3 -19.68 -2.84 23.80
CA ASP A 3 -19.85 -1.39 23.94
C ASP A 3 -18.57 -0.68 24.41
N ASP A 4 -17.77 -1.30 25.29
CA ASP A 4 -16.54 -0.68 25.83
C ASP A 4 -15.49 -0.36 24.74
N ALA A 5 -15.26 -1.30 23.82
CA ALA A 5 -14.28 -1.08 22.75
C ALA A 5 -14.79 -0.04 21.73
N THR A 6 -16.06 -0.11 21.35
CA THR A 6 -16.65 0.87 20.42
C THR A 6 -16.72 2.26 21.05
N ASP A 7 -17.04 2.38 22.35
CA ASP A 7 -17.02 3.65 23.09
C ASP A 7 -15.60 4.24 23.13
N HIS A 8 -14.60 3.40 23.40
CA HIS A 8 -13.19 3.80 23.39
C HIS A 8 -12.74 4.34 22.02
N TYR A 9 -13.06 3.64 20.93
CA TYR A 9 -12.68 4.09 19.59
C TYR A 9 -13.48 5.31 19.12
N ALA A 10 -14.74 5.45 19.52
CA ALA A 10 -15.51 6.66 19.25
C ALA A 10 -14.86 7.89 19.89
N ASP A 11 -14.42 7.79 21.16
CA ASP A 11 -13.71 8.90 21.81
C ASP A 11 -12.37 9.23 21.11
N LEU A 12 -11.62 8.23 20.65
CA LEU A 12 -10.37 8.45 19.91
C LEU A 12 -10.57 9.10 18.54
N LEU A 13 -11.70 8.85 17.87
CA LEU A 13 -12.05 9.46 16.59
C LEU A 13 -12.60 10.88 16.78
N ASP A 14 -13.55 11.06 17.72
CA ASP A 14 -14.25 12.34 17.91
C ASP A 14 -13.40 13.39 18.63
N ASN A 15 -12.63 12.95 19.64
CA ASN A 15 -11.89 13.83 20.55
C ASN A 15 -10.38 13.56 20.54
N GLY A 16 -9.95 12.47 19.91
CA GLY A 16 -8.60 11.96 19.98
C GLY A 16 -7.72 12.31 18.76
N PRO A 17 -6.59 11.59 18.62
CA PRO A 17 -5.61 11.84 17.57
C PRO A 17 -5.77 10.93 16.35
N LEU A 18 -6.78 10.05 16.30
CA LEU A 18 -7.03 9.22 15.12
C LEU A 18 -7.59 10.05 13.96
N PRO A 19 -7.21 9.74 12.70
CA PRO A 19 -7.89 10.29 11.54
C PRO A 19 -9.29 9.66 11.43
N ASP A 20 -10.30 10.52 11.30
CA ASP A 20 -11.72 10.16 11.17
C ASP A 20 -12.16 10.05 9.70
N GLU A 21 -11.56 10.84 8.81
CA GLU A 21 -11.89 10.86 7.37
C GLU A 21 -11.44 9.59 6.62
N ALA A 22 -10.25 9.07 6.93
CA ALA A 22 -9.70 7.88 6.27
C ALA A 22 -8.62 7.21 7.14
N LEU A 23 -8.68 5.89 7.25
CA LEU A 23 -7.70 5.10 7.98
C LEU A 23 -7.63 3.68 7.40
N CYS A 24 -6.42 3.11 7.35
CA CYS A 24 -6.23 1.68 7.27
C CYS A 24 -5.43 1.21 8.49
N LEU A 25 -6.03 0.38 9.34
CA LEU A 25 -5.38 -0.26 10.47
C LEU A 25 -5.32 -1.77 10.23
N THR A 26 -4.12 -2.31 10.08
CA THR A 26 -3.86 -3.74 9.94
C THR A 26 -3.13 -4.28 11.16
N ALA A 27 -3.57 -5.40 11.70
CA ALA A 27 -2.88 -6.13 12.76
C ALA A 27 -2.43 -7.51 12.25
N VAL A 28 -1.19 -7.90 12.47
CA VAL A 28 -0.66 -9.23 12.09
C VAL A 28 0.08 -9.92 13.23
N ARG A 29 -0.22 -11.20 13.47
CA ARG A 29 0.28 -11.93 14.64
C ARG A 29 1.69 -12.49 14.41
N GLY A 30 2.54 -12.36 15.42
CA GLY A 30 3.77 -13.13 15.58
C GLY A 30 4.88 -12.82 14.56
N LEU A 31 4.76 -11.72 13.81
CA LEU A 31 5.81 -11.24 12.92
C LEU A 31 6.67 -10.20 13.65
N SER A 32 7.91 -10.03 13.22
CA SER A 32 8.65 -8.81 13.53
C SER A 32 8.15 -7.65 12.68
N VAL A 33 8.38 -6.41 13.14
CA VAL A 33 8.06 -5.20 12.35
C VAL A 33 8.68 -5.26 10.95
N ASP A 34 9.92 -5.74 10.81
CA ASP A 34 10.62 -5.87 9.51
C ASP A 34 9.92 -6.84 8.56
N GLU A 35 9.51 -8.00 9.09
CA GLU A 35 8.81 -9.02 8.32
C GLU A 35 7.43 -8.52 7.90
N ALA A 36 6.71 -7.89 8.83
CA ALA A 36 5.40 -7.30 8.57
C ALA A 36 5.49 -6.21 7.50
N LEU A 37 6.42 -5.24 7.63
CA LEU A 37 6.63 -4.19 6.63
C LEU A 37 6.98 -4.77 5.25
N ARG A 38 7.88 -5.75 5.16
CA ARG A 38 8.23 -6.37 3.88
C ARG A 38 7.04 -7.06 3.23
N ARG A 39 6.24 -7.80 4.01
CA ARG A 39 4.99 -8.42 3.53
C ARG A 39 3.90 -7.40 3.23
N TYR A 40 3.95 -6.23 3.84
CA TYR A 40 3.05 -5.12 3.52
C TYR A 40 3.41 -4.43 2.20
N GLY A 41 4.65 -4.58 1.72
CA GLY A 41 5.17 -3.86 0.56
C GLY A 41 6.07 -2.67 0.92
N GLY A 42 6.52 -2.58 2.17
CA GLY A 42 7.48 -1.60 2.66
C GLY A 42 8.85 -2.19 2.98
N PHE A 43 9.69 -1.38 3.63
CA PHE A 43 11.04 -1.72 4.07
C PHE A 43 11.32 -1.12 5.44
N ARG A 44 12.25 -1.73 6.20
CA ARG A 44 12.67 -1.13 7.47
C ARG A 44 13.49 0.12 7.22
N SER A 45 12.98 1.26 7.65
CA SER A 45 13.76 2.49 7.75
C SER A 45 14.27 2.70 9.19
N ALA A 46 15.33 3.49 9.34
CA ALA A 46 15.78 3.94 10.66
C ALA A 46 14.94 5.12 11.21
N ARG A 47 13.89 5.53 10.49
CA ARG A 47 13.06 6.68 10.84
C ARG A 47 11.87 6.25 11.66
N THR A 48 11.42 7.17 12.49
CA THR A 48 10.21 7.03 13.27
C THR A 48 9.34 8.25 13.10
N GLU A 49 8.03 8.08 12.95
CA GLU A 49 7.06 9.15 12.82
C GLU A 49 5.79 8.81 13.60
N THR A 50 5.03 9.84 14.01
CA THR A 50 3.68 9.63 14.49
C THR A 50 2.76 9.29 13.32
N LEU A 51 1.62 8.61 13.57
CA LEU A 51 0.63 8.31 12.52
C LEU A 51 0.22 9.58 11.75
N ARG A 52 -0.06 10.65 12.49
CA ARG A 52 -0.46 11.95 11.94
C ARG A 52 0.62 12.60 11.09
N ASP A 53 1.88 12.57 11.55
CA ASP A 53 2.97 13.16 10.79
C ASP A 53 3.23 12.37 9.51
N ALA A 54 3.15 11.03 9.56
CA ALA A 54 3.20 10.19 8.37
C ALA A 54 2.10 10.56 7.36
N GLY A 55 0.83 10.64 7.77
CA GLY A 55 -0.27 11.06 6.88
C GLY A 55 -0.03 12.42 6.22
N ARG A 56 0.40 13.41 7.00
CA ARG A 56 0.76 14.73 6.47
C ARG A 56 1.90 14.65 5.45
N TYR A 57 2.92 13.85 5.72
CA TYR A 57 4.07 13.69 4.82
C TYR A 57 3.71 12.98 3.52
N SER A 58 2.76 12.03 3.57
CA SER A 58 2.21 11.40 2.38
C SER A 58 1.58 12.44 1.43
N LEU A 59 0.78 13.34 1.98
CA LEU A 59 0.14 14.43 1.22
C LEU A 59 1.14 15.48 0.71
N ASP A 60 2.11 15.86 1.55
CA ASP A 60 3.14 16.87 1.22
C ASP A 60 4.15 16.37 0.18
N ALA A 61 4.21 15.07 -0.09
CA ALA A 61 5.08 14.47 -1.10
C ALA A 61 4.62 14.72 -2.55
N TYR A 62 3.48 15.37 -2.76
CA TYR A 62 2.97 15.70 -4.10
C TYR A 62 4.03 16.37 -5.00
N PRO A 63 4.17 15.97 -6.29
CA PRO A 63 3.34 15.01 -7.02
C PRO A 63 3.84 13.56 -6.95
N ASP A 64 4.84 13.27 -6.11
CA ASP A 64 5.48 11.96 -6.07
C ASP A 64 4.68 10.93 -5.26
N GLU A 65 3.54 11.31 -4.66
CA GLU A 65 2.59 10.46 -3.90
C GLU A 65 3.27 9.32 -3.14
N LEU A 66 3.72 9.60 -1.92
CA LEU A 66 4.38 8.60 -1.08
C LEU A 66 3.41 8.07 -0.04
N SER A 67 3.00 6.82 -0.21
CA SER A 67 2.14 6.13 0.74
C SER A 67 2.98 5.68 1.95
N LEU A 68 2.61 6.11 3.18
CA LEU A 68 3.37 5.86 4.40
C LEU A 68 2.61 5.13 5.50
N VAL A 69 3.22 4.03 5.95
CA VAL A 69 2.75 3.21 7.05
C VAL A 69 3.64 3.41 8.27
N VAL A 70 3.02 3.57 9.44
CA VAL A 70 3.71 3.42 10.73
C VAL A 70 3.49 2.01 11.26
N ALA A 71 4.51 1.42 11.87
CA ALA A 71 4.48 0.03 12.32
C ALA A 71 5.12 -0.15 13.69
N ASP A 72 4.46 -0.89 14.57
CA ASP A 72 4.97 -1.20 15.91
C ASP A 72 4.47 -2.56 16.42
N GLU A 73 5.25 -3.18 17.31
CA GLU A 73 4.89 -4.44 17.95
C GLU A 73 4.20 -4.19 19.30
N VAL A 74 3.00 -4.75 19.46
CA VAL A 74 2.20 -4.68 20.69
C VAL A 74 1.67 -6.07 21.02
N ASP A 75 2.05 -6.60 22.18
CA ASP A 75 1.56 -7.88 22.73
C ASP A 75 1.58 -9.06 21.74
N GLY A 76 2.65 -9.18 20.97
CA GLY A 76 2.86 -10.26 20.00
C GLY A 76 2.12 -10.07 18.66
N TRP A 77 1.57 -8.89 18.42
CA TRP A 77 1.04 -8.44 17.13
C TRP A 77 1.84 -7.25 16.61
N VAL A 78 1.97 -7.12 15.30
CA VAL A 78 2.42 -5.88 14.68
C VAL A 78 1.19 -5.12 14.19
N LEU A 79 1.06 -3.88 14.64
CA LEU A 79 0.10 -2.92 14.11
C LEU A 79 0.76 -2.15 12.98
N LEU A 80 0.06 -2.00 11.86
CA LEU A 80 0.42 -1.23 10.68
C LEU A 80 -0.71 -0.23 10.44
N ALA A 81 -0.43 1.06 10.58
CA ALA A 81 -1.45 2.10 10.46
C ALA A 81 -1.11 3.10 9.36
N HIS A 82 -2.11 3.42 8.57
CA HIS A 82 -2.04 4.29 7.41
C HIS A 82 -3.09 5.39 7.54
N ASP A 83 -2.64 6.64 7.66
CA ASP A 83 -3.52 7.80 7.54
C ASP A 83 -3.73 8.06 6.04
N ASN A 84 -4.96 7.79 5.59
CA ASN A 84 -5.39 7.93 4.19
C ASN A 84 -4.65 7.04 3.16
N GLY A 85 -4.40 5.76 3.47
CA GLY A 85 -4.04 4.73 2.47
C GLY A 85 -4.87 3.46 2.61
N TRP A 86 -4.70 2.51 1.69
CA TRP A 86 -5.60 1.36 1.52
C TRP A 86 -4.87 0.03 1.34
N GLU A 87 -3.55 0.03 1.26
CA GLU A 87 -2.73 -1.13 0.88
C GLU A 87 -2.98 -2.33 1.81
N GLY A 88 -3.20 -2.09 3.11
CA GLY A 88 -3.49 -3.14 4.08
C GLY A 88 -4.84 -3.83 3.87
N ALA A 89 -5.76 -3.21 3.13
CA ALA A 89 -7.05 -3.79 2.75
C ALA A 89 -7.00 -4.59 1.45
N SER A 90 -5.89 -4.53 0.69
CA SER A 90 -5.70 -5.37 -0.49
C SER A 90 -5.73 -6.86 -0.11
N THR A 91 -6.45 -7.65 -0.91
CA THR A 91 -6.51 -9.11 -0.73
C THR A 91 -5.12 -9.73 -0.87
N GLU A 92 -4.31 -9.23 -1.79
CA GLU A 92 -2.94 -9.69 -2.05
C GLU A 92 -2.01 -9.40 -0.86
N VAL A 93 -2.08 -8.18 -0.31
CA VAL A 93 -1.30 -7.77 0.86
C VAL A 93 -1.70 -8.60 2.09
N LEU A 94 -3.00 -8.75 2.36
CA LEU A 94 -3.51 -9.55 3.49
C LEU A 94 -3.14 -11.03 3.38
N ALA A 95 -3.24 -11.61 2.17
CA ALA A 95 -2.85 -13.00 1.94
C ALA A 95 -1.35 -13.19 2.23
N ARG A 96 -0.51 -12.25 1.77
CA ARG A 96 0.93 -12.27 2.01
C ARG A 96 1.26 -12.11 3.50
N LEU A 97 0.67 -11.12 4.17
CA LEU A 97 0.84 -10.88 5.62
C LEU A 97 0.48 -12.11 6.45
N SER A 98 -0.68 -12.71 6.16
CA SER A 98 -1.22 -13.85 6.92
C SER A 98 -0.55 -15.20 6.62
N THR A 99 0.39 -15.29 5.68
CA THR A 99 1.07 -16.57 5.37
C THR A 99 1.74 -17.16 6.62
N GLY A 100 1.28 -18.35 7.05
CA GLY A 100 1.73 -18.98 8.31
C GLY A 100 1.25 -18.31 9.60
N THR A 101 0.32 -17.36 9.54
CA THR A 101 -0.22 -16.63 10.69
C THR A 101 -1.65 -16.11 10.47
N THR A 102 -2.06 -15.09 11.22
CA THR A 102 -3.35 -14.40 11.12
C THR A 102 -3.11 -12.90 10.97
N ALA A 103 -3.88 -12.26 10.11
CA ALA A 103 -3.96 -10.81 9.99
C ALA A 103 -5.43 -10.35 10.02
N ALA A 104 -5.66 -9.12 10.46
CA ALA A 104 -6.95 -8.46 10.36
C ALA A 104 -6.77 -7.00 9.95
N VAL A 105 -7.76 -6.43 9.26
CA VAL A 105 -7.74 -5.02 8.87
C VAL A 105 -9.11 -4.38 9.05
N ALA A 106 -9.09 -3.09 9.37
CA ALA A 106 -10.18 -2.16 9.15
C ALA A 106 -9.69 -1.04 8.23
N TYR A 107 -10.50 -0.70 7.23
CA TYR A 107 -10.22 0.34 6.26
C TYR A 107 -11.49 1.14 5.93
N TRP A 108 -11.34 2.45 5.81
CA TRP A 108 -12.32 3.33 5.18
C TRP A 108 -11.64 4.55 4.55
N ASN A 109 -12.34 5.20 3.62
CA ASN A 109 -11.92 6.46 3.03
C ASN A 109 -13.09 7.44 2.80
N VAL A 110 -12.77 8.62 2.29
CA VAL A 110 -13.73 9.70 1.97
C VAL A 110 -14.62 9.41 0.76
N ASP A 111 -14.26 8.40 -0.06
CA ASP A 111 -15.04 7.94 -1.22
C ASP A 111 -16.05 6.85 -0.84
N PHE A 112 -16.21 6.58 0.47
CA PHE A 112 -17.08 5.55 1.04
C PHE A 112 -16.69 4.11 0.69
N ASP A 113 -15.45 3.88 0.27
CA ASP A 113 -14.89 2.53 0.23
C ASP A 113 -14.55 2.10 1.65
N SER A 114 -14.87 0.86 2.01
CA SER A 114 -14.56 0.31 3.33
C SER A 114 -14.22 -1.18 3.27
N SER A 115 -13.53 -1.69 4.27
CA SER A 115 -13.28 -3.12 4.36
C SER A 115 -12.95 -3.52 5.79
N LEU A 116 -13.61 -4.57 6.25
CA LEU A 116 -13.17 -5.41 7.35
C LEU A 116 -12.72 -6.74 6.78
N ALA A 117 -11.55 -7.20 7.16
CA ALA A 117 -11.14 -8.54 6.75
C ALA A 117 -10.34 -9.27 7.83
N VAL A 118 -10.47 -10.59 7.85
CA VAL A 118 -9.56 -11.52 8.52
C VAL A 118 -8.89 -12.38 7.47
N ALA A 119 -7.58 -12.52 7.57
CA ALA A 119 -6.81 -13.42 6.75
C ALA A 119 -6.07 -14.46 7.60
N VAL A 120 -6.19 -15.73 7.23
CA VAL A 120 -5.52 -16.85 7.91
C VAL A 120 -4.82 -17.70 6.87
N ASP A 121 -3.49 -17.80 6.99
CA ASP A 121 -2.64 -18.60 6.11
C ASP A 121 -2.92 -18.34 4.62
N GLY A 122 -2.95 -17.06 4.23
CA GLY A 122 -3.17 -16.64 2.86
C GLY A 122 -4.63 -16.63 2.38
N ARG A 123 -5.58 -17.09 3.19
CA ARG A 123 -7.01 -17.04 2.85
C ARG A 123 -7.66 -15.80 3.47
N VAL A 124 -8.25 -14.96 2.63
CA VAL A 124 -8.87 -13.69 3.04
C VAL A 124 -10.39 -13.84 3.09
N HIS A 125 -10.99 -13.38 4.18
CA HIS A 125 -12.43 -13.27 4.41
C HIS A 125 -12.73 -11.80 4.64
N ALA A 126 -13.53 -11.17 3.77
CA ALA A 126 -13.75 -9.73 3.78
C ALA A 126 -15.25 -9.37 3.82
N PHE A 127 -15.53 -8.18 4.36
CA PHE A 127 -16.85 -7.61 4.56
C PHE A 127 -16.79 -6.09 4.37
N GLU A 128 -17.67 -5.55 3.52
CA GLU A 128 -17.83 -4.11 3.27
C GLU A 128 -18.85 -3.57 4.28
N PHE A 129 -18.50 -2.61 5.15
CA PHE A 129 -19.35 -2.24 6.27
C PHE A 129 -20.13 -0.92 6.07
N ILE A 130 -19.72 -0.06 5.13
CA ILE A 130 -20.43 1.19 4.82
C ILE A 130 -21.63 0.94 3.90
N VAL A 131 -21.41 0.17 2.83
CA VAL A 131 -22.41 -0.08 1.78
C VAL A 131 -23.07 -1.46 1.96
N GLY A 132 -22.45 -2.35 2.74
CA GLY A 132 -22.65 -3.79 2.59
C GLY A 132 -23.54 -4.46 3.64
N GLU A 133 -24.55 -5.12 3.09
CA GLU A 133 -25.43 -6.16 3.61
C GLU A 133 -24.76 -7.15 4.58
N SER A 134 -25.53 -7.71 5.52
CA SER A 134 -25.07 -8.73 6.48
C SER A 134 -24.25 -9.85 5.82
N THR A 135 -23.09 -10.18 6.39
CA THR A 135 -22.29 -11.34 5.96
C THR A 135 -22.64 -12.59 6.76
N ASP A 136 -22.85 -13.71 6.05
CA ASP A 136 -23.02 -15.04 6.65
C ASP A 136 -21.68 -15.80 6.78
N ASP A 137 -20.53 -15.12 6.59
CA ASP A 137 -19.22 -15.78 6.68
C ASP A 137 -18.95 -16.25 8.12
N PRO A 138 -18.87 -17.58 8.37
CA PRO A 138 -18.70 -18.12 9.71
C PRO A 138 -17.34 -17.79 10.33
N VAL A 139 -16.35 -17.38 9.53
CA VAL A 139 -15.03 -16.94 10.03
C VAL A 139 -15.13 -15.54 10.62
N LEU A 140 -15.94 -14.66 10.02
CA LEU A 140 -16.11 -13.28 10.48
C LEU A 140 -17.13 -13.16 11.62
N GLY A 141 -18.17 -14.00 11.61
CA GLY A 141 -19.29 -13.96 12.57
C GLY A 141 -18.89 -13.76 14.03
N PRO A 142 -17.94 -14.53 14.61
CA PRO A 142 -17.50 -14.36 15.99
C PRO A 142 -16.93 -12.97 16.32
N TYR A 143 -16.35 -12.28 15.35
CA TYR A 143 -15.75 -10.95 15.54
C TYR A 143 -16.75 -9.82 15.28
N LEU A 144 -17.76 -10.07 14.45
CA LEU A 144 -18.82 -9.10 14.12
C LEU A 144 -19.97 -9.10 15.14
N ASP A 145 -20.17 -10.19 15.90
CA ASP A 145 -21.31 -10.34 16.83
C ASP A 145 -21.44 -9.17 17.81
N GLY A 146 -22.58 -8.48 17.79
CA GLY A 146 -22.85 -7.32 18.64
C GLY A 146 -22.08 -6.04 18.30
N LEU A 147 -21.43 -5.94 17.14
CA LEU A 147 -21.01 -4.65 16.57
C LEU A 147 -22.16 -4.06 15.77
N ASP A 148 -22.35 -2.74 15.89
CA ASP A 148 -23.36 -2.00 15.15
C ASP A 148 -22.68 -1.18 14.04
N PHE A 149 -23.06 -1.48 12.79
CA PHE A 149 -22.60 -0.76 11.60
C PHE A 149 -23.74 0.05 10.95
N GLU A 150 -24.96 0.02 11.50
CA GLU A 150 -26.09 0.83 11.02
C GLU A 150 -26.01 2.28 11.52
N ASP A 151 -25.35 2.49 12.68
CA ASP A 151 -25.06 3.82 13.22
C ASP A 151 -23.88 4.47 12.49
N ALA A 152 -24.17 5.43 11.62
CA ALA A 152 -23.17 6.15 10.83
C ALA A 152 -22.16 6.94 11.67
N GLU A 153 -22.50 7.33 12.89
CA GLU A 153 -21.57 8.02 13.79
C GLU A 153 -20.61 7.05 14.47
N ARG A 154 -20.93 5.74 14.47
CA ARG A 154 -20.20 4.73 15.25
C ARG A 154 -19.59 3.60 14.43
N MET A 155 -19.96 3.45 13.15
CA MET A 155 -19.49 2.34 12.31
C MET A 155 -17.96 2.28 12.18
N CYS A 156 -17.27 3.43 12.11
CA CYS A 156 -15.80 3.47 12.07
C CYS A 156 -15.20 2.99 13.42
N ALA A 157 -15.77 3.38 14.55
CA ALA A 157 -15.36 2.89 15.86
C ALA A 157 -15.61 1.38 16.01
N ALA A 158 -16.74 0.88 15.50
CA ALA A 158 -17.06 -0.54 15.47
C ALA A 158 -16.06 -1.33 14.60
N SER A 159 -15.60 -0.74 13.50
CA SER A 159 -14.59 -1.34 12.62
C SER A 159 -13.24 -1.53 13.33
N LEU A 160 -12.84 -0.57 14.18
CA LEU A 160 -11.63 -0.69 15.00
C LEU A 160 -11.80 -1.71 16.13
N ALA A 161 -12.99 -1.77 16.74
CA ALA A 161 -13.34 -2.79 17.72
C ALA A 161 -13.26 -4.20 17.13
N PHE A 162 -13.57 -4.39 15.85
CA PHE A 162 -13.36 -5.65 15.14
C PHE A 162 -11.87 -6.05 15.10
N VAL A 163 -10.96 -5.13 14.75
CA VAL A 163 -9.51 -5.41 14.74
C VAL A 163 -9.01 -5.76 16.14
N GLU A 164 -9.48 -5.05 17.18
CA GLU A 164 -9.19 -5.38 18.58
C GLU A 164 -9.69 -6.77 18.96
N ARG A 165 -10.88 -7.20 18.53
CA ARG A 165 -11.39 -8.54 18.84
C ARG A 165 -10.58 -9.65 18.19
N VAL A 166 -10.09 -9.44 16.97
CA VAL A 166 -9.26 -10.44 16.28
C VAL A 166 -7.87 -10.52 16.92
N SER A 167 -7.28 -9.36 17.24
CA SER A 167 -5.92 -9.28 17.73
C SER A 167 -5.79 -9.46 19.25
N GLY A 168 -6.81 -9.09 20.00
CA GLY A 168 -6.72 -8.85 21.44
C GLY A 168 -5.94 -7.59 21.82
N VAL A 169 -5.56 -6.76 20.84
CA VAL A 169 -4.75 -5.55 21.04
C VAL A 169 -5.62 -4.31 20.92
N ARG A 170 -5.58 -3.48 21.96
CA ARG A 170 -6.27 -2.18 21.99
C ARG A 170 -5.33 -1.06 21.57
N LEU A 171 -5.71 -0.31 20.56
CA LEU A 171 -4.99 0.90 20.15
C LEU A 171 -5.29 2.04 21.14
N THR A 172 -4.26 2.75 21.61
CA THR A 172 -4.38 3.77 22.67
C THR A 172 -3.98 5.16 22.16
N ASP A 173 -4.46 6.21 22.83
CA ASP A 173 -4.02 7.60 22.57
C ASP A 173 -2.49 7.74 22.65
N GLU A 174 -1.87 7.08 23.64
CA GLU A 174 -0.41 7.06 23.80
C GLU A 174 0.28 6.46 22.57
N TRP A 175 -0.20 5.32 22.07
CA TRP A 175 0.35 4.71 20.86
C TRP A 175 0.22 5.65 19.66
N ILE A 176 -0.94 6.26 19.43
CA ILE A 176 -1.16 7.11 18.25
C ILE A 176 -0.24 8.34 18.24
N ARG A 177 0.08 8.88 19.42
CA ARG A 177 0.97 10.05 19.58
C ARG A 177 2.46 9.68 19.62
N ALA A 178 2.79 8.42 19.85
CA ALA A 178 4.17 7.96 19.89
C ALA A 178 4.77 7.91 18.47
N PRO A 179 6.07 8.22 18.32
CA PRO A 179 6.78 7.95 17.08
C PRO A 179 7.05 6.45 16.92
N HIS A 180 6.74 5.92 15.73
CA HIS A 180 6.90 4.51 15.36
C HIS A 180 7.74 4.35 14.11
N PRO A 181 8.45 3.22 13.92
CA PRO A 181 9.04 2.88 12.64
C PRO A 181 8.12 3.20 11.44
N VAL A 182 8.60 4.02 10.51
CA VAL A 182 7.83 4.43 9.32
C VAL A 182 8.44 3.84 8.05
N SER A 183 7.60 3.49 7.07
CA SER A 183 8.03 3.02 5.76
C SER A 183 7.19 3.64 4.64
N ALA A 184 7.85 3.94 3.52
CA ALA A 184 7.14 4.01 2.25
C ALA A 184 6.68 2.62 1.83
N VAL A 185 5.46 2.51 1.31
CA VAL A 185 4.88 1.23 0.88
C VAL A 185 4.58 1.24 -0.60
N ALA A 186 4.66 0.06 -1.17
CA ALA A 186 4.33 -0.22 -2.55
C ALA A 186 2.84 -0.43 -2.73
N ASP A 187 2.29 0.20 -3.76
CA ASP A 187 1.04 -0.26 -4.33
C ASP A 187 1.33 -1.54 -5.15
N ASP A 188 0.77 -2.67 -4.72
CA ASP A 188 0.90 -3.96 -5.42
C ASP A 188 0.37 -3.89 -6.88
N LEU A 189 -0.52 -2.93 -7.20
CA LEU A 189 -0.98 -2.68 -8.57
C LEU A 189 0.11 -2.12 -9.49
N CYS A 190 1.19 -1.55 -8.94
CA CYS A 190 2.27 -0.98 -9.74
C CYS A 190 2.97 -2.01 -10.64
N PHE A 191 2.84 -3.33 -10.38
CA PHE A 191 3.54 -4.36 -11.17
C PHE A 191 2.66 -5.43 -11.76
N THR A 192 1.53 -5.75 -11.13
CA THR A 192 0.57 -6.68 -11.70
C THR A 192 -0.10 -6.07 -12.93
N GLY A 193 -0.23 -4.74 -12.95
CA GLY A 193 -0.99 -4.00 -13.95
C GLY A 193 -2.49 -4.27 -13.79
N PRO A 194 -3.36 -3.32 -14.17
CA PRO A 194 -4.78 -3.56 -14.03
C PRO A 194 -5.22 -4.65 -15.01
N THR A 195 -6.04 -5.59 -14.54
CA THR A 195 -6.64 -6.61 -15.39
C THR A 195 -7.41 -5.95 -16.54
N GLY A 196 -7.17 -6.39 -17.77
CA GLY A 196 -7.80 -5.78 -18.95
C GLY A 196 -7.17 -4.45 -19.37
N TRP A 197 -5.98 -4.09 -18.84
CA TRP A 197 -5.27 -2.88 -19.26
C TRP A 197 -5.13 -2.81 -20.77
N THR A 198 -4.74 -3.92 -21.43
CA THR A 198 -4.57 -3.92 -22.90
C THR A 198 -5.89 -3.63 -23.59
N SER A 199 -7.01 -4.20 -23.14
CA SER A 199 -8.32 -3.95 -23.77
C SER A 199 -8.80 -2.50 -23.65
N THR A 200 -8.38 -1.78 -22.60
CA THR A 200 -8.82 -0.40 -22.34
C THR A 200 -7.83 0.62 -22.89
N ALA A 201 -6.53 0.45 -22.63
CA ALA A 201 -5.49 1.42 -22.93
C ALA A 201 -4.83 1.20 -24.30
N ALA A 202 -4.83 -0.04 -24.81
CA ALA A 202 -4.16 -0.41 -26.05
C ALA A 202 -4.90 -1.53 -26.83
N PRO A 203 -6.20 -1.38 -27.13
CA PRO A 203 -7.01 -2.45 -27.71
C PRO A 203 -6.46 -2.97 -29.04
N GLU A 204 -5.71 -2.16 -29.78
CA GLU A 204 -5.07 -2.55 -31.04
C GLU A 204 -3.93 -3.58 -30.87
N LEU A 205 -3.44 -3.75 -29.64
CA LEU A 205 -2.36 -4.70 -29.30
C LEU A 205 -2.90 -6.05 -28.81
N VAL A 206 -4.21 -6.21 -28.65
CA VAL A 206 -4.81 -7.48 -28.23
C VAL A 206 -4.46 -8.59 -29.22
N GLY A 207 -3.90 -9.69 -28.69
CA GLY A 207 -3.49 -10.86 -29.48
C GLY A 207 -2.17 -10.69 -30.26
N ARG A 208 -1.45 -9.57 -30.09
CA ARG A 208 -0.12 -9.38 -30.68
C ARG A 208 0.96 -10.14 -29.88
N PRO A 209 2.02 -10.65 -30.55
CA PRO A 209 3.20 -11.13 -29.85
C PRO A 209 3.83 -10.01 -29.00
N VAL A 210 4.24 -10.34 -27.78
CA VAL A 210 4.74 -9.36 -26.80
C VAL A 210 6.24 -9.48 -26.51
N ASP A 211 6.95 -10.40 -27.17
CA ASP A 211 8.41 -10.59 -27.01
C ASP A 211 9.17 -9.29 -27.31
N ALA A 212 8.78 -8.59 -28.38
CA ALA A 212 9.36 -7.31 -28.76
C ALA A 212 9.14 -6.21 -27.69
N ALA A 213 8.09 -6.30 -26.88
CA ALA A 213 7.85 -5.36 -25.78
C ALA A 213 8.81 -5.62 -24.62
N VAL A 214 9.09 -6.90 -24.32
CA VAL A 214 10.08 -7.28 -23.30
C VAL A 214 11.49 -6.90 -23.75
N ASP A 215 11.86 -7.16 -25.00
CA ASP A 215 13.16 -6.75 -25.55
C ASP A 215 13.37 -5.24 -25.46
N TRP A 216 12.34 -4.48 -25.83
CA TRP A 216 12.34 -3.03 -25.72
C TRP A 216 12.50 -2.55 -24.26
N ALA A 217 11.75 -3.15 -23.33
CA ALA A 217 11.80 -2.84 -21.90
C ALA A 217 13.19 -3.13 -21.32
N CYS A 218 13.77 -4.28 -21.66
CA CYS A 218 15.12 -4.67 -21.25
C CYS A 218 16.18 -3.72 -21.78
N GLN A 219 16.09 -3.34 -23.07
CA GLN A 219 17.00 -2.38 -23.67
C GLN A 219 16.93 -1.01 -23.00
N ALA A 220 15.72 -0.51 -22.74
CA ALA A 220 15.50 0.78 -22.10
C ALA A 220 16.01 0.80 -20.64
N ALA A 221 15.84 -0.31 -19.90
CA ALA A 221 16.33 -0.46 -18.53
C ALA A 221 17.80 -0.89 -18.43
N GLY A 222 18.47 -1.21 -19.55
CA GLY A 222 19.85 -1.67 -19.57
C GLY A 222 20.08 -3.05 -18.93
N ILE A 223 19.09 -3.96 -19.04
CA ILE A 223 19.16 -5.34 -18.54
C ILE A 223 18.98 -6.35 -19.68
N ARG A 224 19.18 -7.65 -19.40
CA ARG A 224 18.92 -8.74 -20.36
C ARG A 224 17.85 -9.70 -19.83
N VAL A 225 17.09 -10.31 -20.73
CA VAL A 225 16.00 -11.26 -20.40
C VAL A 225 16.51 -12.49 -19.66
N ASP A 226 17.70 -12.97 -20.01
CA ASP A 226 18.29 -14.22 -19.49
C ASP A 226 19.16 -14.02 -18.23
N ASP A 227 19.36 -12.78 -17.79
CA ASP A 227 20.11 -12.53 -16.56
C ASP A 227 19.29 -12.97 -15.33
N ASP A 228 19.98 -13.37 -14.27
CA ASP A 228 19.37 -13.57 -12.96
C ASP A 228 19.12 -12.19 -12.32
N HIS A 229 17.85 -11.88 -12.07
CA HIS A 229 17.42 -10.59 -11.53
C HIS A 229 16.94 -10.77 -10.09
N PRO A 230 17.17 -9.78 -9.22
CA PRO A 230 16.48 -9.74 -7.94
C PRO A 230 14.95 -9.77 -8.15
N PRO A 231 14.19 -10.27 -7.16
CA PRO A 231 12.73 -10.19 -7.18
C PRO A 231 12.25 -8.76 -7.49
N VAL A 232 11.18 -8.63 -8.27
CA VAL A 232 10.59 -7.33 -8.65
C VAL A 232 10.33 -6.46 -7.42
N VAL A 233 9.80 -7.06 -6.35
CA VAL A 233 9.55 -6.38 -5.07
C VAL A 233 10.81 -5.75 -4.48
N ASP A 234 11.96 -6.43 -4.51
CA ASP A 234 13.20 -5.90 -3.96
C ASP A 234 13.73 -4.71 -4.78
N LEU A 235 13.62 -4.78 -6.11
CA LEU A 235 13.98 -3.66 -6.99
C LEU A 235 13.10 -2.44 -6.73
N TYR A 236 11.81 -2.67 -6.50
CA TYR A 236 10.86 -1.62 -6.22
C TYR A 236 11.06 -0.98 -4.85
N LEU A 237 11.27 -1.78 -3.80
CA LEU A 237 11.58 -1.27 -2.46
C LEU A 237 12.82 -0.38 -2.47
N ARG A 238 13.83 -0.70 -3.27
CA ARG A 238 15.00 0.16 -3.47
C ARG A 238 14.68 1.47 -4.20
N ALA A 239 13.77 1.42 -5.17
CA ALA A 239 13.30 2.62 -5.87
C ALA A 239 12.53 3.53 -4.91
N LEU A 240 11.62 2.95 -4.12
CA LEU A 240 10.88 3.64 -3.06
C LEU A 240 11.80 4.21 -2.00
N GLU A 241 12.83 3.49 -1.58
CA GLU A 241 13.81 4.00 -0.61
C GLU A 241 14.53 5.24 -1.15
N ALA A 242 14.93 5.22 -2.43
CA ALA A 242 15.54 6.37 -3.10
C ALA A 242 14.56 7.57 -3.20
N GLN A 243 13.30 7.31 -3.54
CA GLN A 243 12.24 8.31 -3.60
C GLN A 243 11.94 8.90 -2.21
N TRP A 244 11.84 8.05 -1.19
CA TRP A 244 11.63 8.41 0.22
C TRP A 244 12.78 9.26 0.77
N ALA A 245 14.03 8.95 0.39
CA ALA A 245 15.18 9.76 0.74
C ALA A 245 15.11 11.17 0.12
N ARG A 246 14.64 11.28 -1.12
CA ARG A 246 14.48 12.55 -1.85
C ARG A 246 13.31 13.38 -1.33
N CYS A 247 12.20 12.74 -0.99
CA CYS A 247 10.96 13.41 -0.61
C CYS A 247 10.88 13.77 0.88
N LEU A 248 11.93 13.48 1.65
CA LEU A 248 12.08 13.86 3.05
C LEU A 248 11.36 15.18 3.39
N PRO A 249 10.45 15.18 4.36
CA PRO A 249 9.71 16.38 4.71
C PRO A 249 10.67 17.49 5.14
N ALA A 250 10.31 18.72 4.79
CA ALA A 250 11.00 19.88 5.33
C ALA A 250 10.76 19.95 6.84
N ASP A 251 11.73 20.47 7.58
CA ASP A 251 11.58 20.80 8.99
C ASP A 251 10.24 21.56 9.21
N PRO A 252 9.28 21.00 9.97
CA PRO A 252 7.96 21.60 10.12
C PRO A 252 8.03 22.97 10.80
N ASP A 253 9.06 23.20 11.62
CA ASP A 253 9.32 24.46 12.32
C ASP A 253 10.06 25.48 11.44
N ALA A 254 10.48 25.09 10.22
CA ALA A 254 11.14 26.00 9.31
C ALA A 254 10.19 27.13 8.84
N PRO A 255 10.71 28.36 8.67
CA PRO A 255 9.94 29.47 8.09
C PRO A 255 9.29 29.06 6.77
N LYS A 256 8.06 29.54 6.50
CA LYS A 256 7.29 29.21 5.29
C LYS A 256 8.09 29.32 3.99
N VAL A 257 8.91 30.37 3.84
CA VAL A 257 9.76 30.57 2.67
C VAL A 257 10.80 29.45 2.52
N ARG A 258 11.40 28.99 3.61
CA ARG A 258 12.35 27.87 3.60
C ARG A 258 11.65 26.56 3.23
N ARG A 259 10.47 26.28 3.78
CA ARG A 259 9.66 25.10 3.40
C ARG A 259 9.32 25.08 1.90
N LEU A 260 8.94 26.23 1.33
CA LEU A 260 8.72 26.36 -0.11
C LEU A 260 10.00 26.15 -0.93
N GLN A 261 11.13 26.69 -0.49
CA GLN A 261 12.42 26.47 -1.15
C GLN A 261 12.82 24.99 -1.14
N ASP A 262 12.61 24.30 -0.02
CA ASP A 262 12.90 22.87 0.11
C ASP A 262 11.94 22.03 -0.74
N GLN A 263 10.65 22.38 -0.85
CA GLN A 263 9.73 21.78 -1.82
C GLN A 263 10.21 21.95 -3.28
N VAL A 264 10.63 23.16 -3.67
CA VAL A 264 11.14 23.42 -5.04
C VAL A 264 12.43 22.64 -5.30
N ARG A 265 13.36 22.60 -4.34
CA ARG A 265 14.59 21.79 -4.46
C ARG A 265 14.27 20.31 -4.63
N ARG A 266 13.35 19.76 -3.84
CA ARG A 266 12.92 18.36 -3.95
C ARG A 266 12.30 18.05 -5.31
N ARG A 267 11.43 18.92 -5.81
CA ARG A 267 10.81 18.77 -7.14
C ARG A 267 11.84 18.79 -8.27
N ASN A 268 12.88 19.61 -8.14
CA ASN A 268 13.95 19.78 -9.13
C ASN A 268 15.16 18.86 -8.90
N ALA A 269 15.12 18.01 -7.86
CA ALA A 269 16.20 17.08 -7.59
C ALA A 269 16.36 16.08 -8.74
N ASP A 270 17.58 15.62 -8.96
CA ASP A 270 17.83 14.60 -9.96
C ASP A 270 17.13 13.29 -9.56
N LYS A 271 16.23 12.82 -10.42
CA LYS A 271 15.46 11.58 -10.25
C LYS A 271 16.07 10.42 -11.06
N SER A 272 17.27 10.57 -11.61
CA SER A 272 17.89 9.59 -12.50
C SER A 272 18.03 8.21 -11.86
N ILE A 273 18.49 8.15 -10.61
CA ILE A 273 18.66 6.89 -9.86
C ILE A 273 17.32 6.21 -9.61
N GLU A 274 16.35 6.95 -9.08
CA GLU A 274 14.98 6.47 -8.81
C GLU A 274 14.32 5.95 -10.09
N ARG A 275 14.35 6.74 -11.17
CA ARG A 275 13.81 6.34 -12.47
C ARG A 275 14.48 5.10 -13.04
N ALA A 276 15.80 4.99 -12.91
CA ALA A 276 16.53 3.81 -13.36
C ALA A 276 16.13 2.55 -12.55
N LEU A 277 15.88 2.70 -11.24
CA LEU A 277 15.41 1.59 -10.40
C LEU A 277 13.98 1.18 -10.74
N PHE A 278 13.04 2.12 -10.92
CA PHE A 278 11.69 1.82 -11.38
C PHE A 278 11.67 1.19 -12.77
N ALA A 279 12.41 1.75 -13.73
CA ALA A 279 12.55 1.20 -15.07
C ALA A 279 13.04 -0.26 -15.03
N ARG A 280 14.01 -0.55 -14.16
CA ARG A 280 14.49 -1.92 -13.95
C ARG A 280 13.42 -2.83 -13.33
N ALA A 281 12.69 -2.37 -12.31
CA ALA A 281 11.61 -3.14 -11.68
C ALA A 281 10.50 -3.50 -12.69
N HIS A 282 10.06 -2.53 -13.50
CA HIS A 282 9.08 -2.76 -14.56
C HIS A 282 9.61 -3.69 -15.66
N ALA A 283 10.86 -3.54 -16.10
CA ALA A 283 11.44 -4.44 -17.10
C ALA A 283 11.49 -5.89 -16.60
N VAL A 284 11.87 -6.12 -15.33
CA VAL A 284 11.83 -7.47 -14.72
C VAL A 284 10.39 -7.98 -14.59
N SER A 285 9.43 -7.13 -14.21
CA SER A 285 8.01 -7.51 -14.15
C SER A 285 7.46 -7.89 -15.54
N ALA A 286 7.90 -7.23 -16.61
CA ALA A 286 7.55 -7.61 -17.98
C ALA A 286 8.13 -8.98 -18.36
N ILE A 287 9.37 -9.29 -17.96
CA ILE A 287 9.98 -10.62 -18.15
C ILE A 287 9.15 -11.70 -17.43
N GLU A 288 8.77 -11.45 -16.17
CA GLU A 288 7.93 -12.38 -15.39
C GLU A 288 6.54 -12.55 -16.03
N GLY A 289 5.94 -11.46 -16.51
CA GLY A 289 4.67 -11.50 -17.25
C GLY A 289 4.75 -12.39 -18.50
N LEU A 290 5.85 -12.29 -19.26
CA LEU A 290 6.07 -13.13 -20.45
C LEU A 290 6.19 -14.60 -20.07
N ARG A 291 6.97 -14.92 -19.03
CA ARG A 291 7.13 -16.30 -18.53
C ARG A 291 5.81 -16.89 -18.03
N ALA A 292 4.94 -16.05 -17.48
CA ALA A 292 3.60 -16.45 -17.01
C ALA A 292 2.52 -16.45 -18.11
N GLY A 293 2.84 -16.01 -19.33
CA GLY A 293 1.86 -15.84 -20.41
C GLY A 293 0.82 -14.74 -20.14
N ASN A 294 1.14 -13.78 -19.26
CA ASN A 294 0.26 -12.65 -18.92
C ASN A 294 0.59 -11.42 -19.78
N VAL A 295 -0.13 -11.28 -20.90
CA VAL A 295 0.04 -10.20 -21.87
C VAL A 295 -0.20 -8.82 -21.27
N ASP A 296 -1.23 -8.65 -20.44
CA ASP A 296 -1.54 -7.36 -19.78
C ASP A 296 -0.37 -6.90 -18.94
N ARG A 297 0.19 -7.79 -18.12
CA ARG A 297 1.36 -7.50 -17.29
C ARG A 297 2.58 -7.12 -18.13
N VAL A 298 2.83 -7.81 -19.24
CA VAL A 298 3.95 -7.49 -20.14
C VAL A 298 3.80 -6.07 -20.70
N LEU A 299 2.66 -5.76 -21.31
CA LEU A 299 2.47 -4.51 -22.02
C LEU A 299 2.37 -3.31 -21.06
N TYR A 300 1.66 -3.48 -19.94
CA TYR A 300 1.60 -2.45 -18.90
C TYR A 300 3.00 -2.12 -18.41
N ASN A 301 3.78 -3.12 -17.98
CA ASN A 301 5.10 -2.86 -17.43
C ASN A 301 6.09 -2.36 -18.49
N ALA A 302 6.05 -2.88 -19.72
CA ALA A 302 6.88 -2.33 -20.80
C ALA A 302 6.56 -0.85 -21.04
N CYS A 303 5.30 -0.44 -21.00
CA CYS A 303 4.91 0.98 -21.08
C CYS A 303 5.50 1.81 -19.91
N GLN A 304 5.51 1.28 -18.69
CA GLN A 304 6.01 1.98 -17.51
C GLN A 304 7.54 2.13 -17.45
N VAL A 305 8.32 1.36 -18.21
CA VAL A 305 9.79 1.50 -18.24
C VAL A 305 10.21 2.89 -18.74
N ASP A 306 9.54 3.40 -19.78
CA ASP A 306 9.70 4.78 -20.26
C ASP A 306 8.36 5.27 -20.87
N PRO A 307 7.47 5.83 -20.04
CA PRO A 307 6.14 6.26 -20.47
C PRO A 307 6.18 7.30 -21.59
N ALA A 308 7.24 8.12 -21.67
CA ALA A 308 7.38 9.13 -22.71
C ALA A 308 7.61 8.51 -24.09
N ARG A 309 8.16 7.29 -24.14
CA ARG A 309 8.42 6.53 -25.38
C ARG A 309 7.36 5.47 -25.67
N TRP A 310 6.25 5.46 -24.92
CA TRP A 310 5.11 4.59 -25.20
C TRP A 310 4.62 4.64 -26.67
N PRO A 311 4.52 5.81 -27.34
CA PRO A 311 4.15 5.85 -28.75
C PRO A 311 5.10 5.07 -29.68
N GLU A 312 6.40 5.03 -29.37
CA GLU A 312 7.38 4.27 -30.13
C GLU A 312 7.17 2.76 -29.96
N LEU A 313 6.95 2.31 -28.72
CA LEU A 313 6.65 0.92 -28.42
C LEU A 313 5.35 0.46 -29.09
N ARG A 314 4.27 1.27 -29.04
CA ARG A 314 3.03 0.96 -29.77
C ARG A 314 3.26 0.81 -31.28
N ALA A 315 4.02 1.73 -31.87
CA ALA A 315 4.33 1.68 -33.30
C ALA A 315 5.19 0.48 -33.68
N LEU A 316 6.04 -0.02 -32.76
CA LEU A 316 6.81 -1.24 -32.92
C LEU A 316 5.89 -2.48 -32.92
N LEU A 317 4.96 -2.57 -31.97
CA LEU A 317 4.07 -3.73 -31.80
C LEU A 317 2.92 -3.79 -32.80
N GLY A 318 2.59 -2.67 -33.45
CA GLY A 318 1.53 -2.59 -34.47
C GLY A 318 1.95 -3.06 -35.87
N ARG A 319 3.25 -3.26 -36.12
CA ARG A 319 3.80 -3.74 -37.41
C ARG A 319 3.70 -5.26 -37.52
#